data_AF-A0A7C3R7S0-F1
#
_entry.id   AF-A0A7C3R7S0-F1
#
_cell.length_a   1.000
_cell.length_b   1.000
_cell.length_c   1.000
_cell.angle_alpha   90.00
_cell.angle_beta   90.00
_cell.angle_gamma   90.00
#
_symmetry.space_group_name_H-M   'P 1'
#
loop_
_entity.id
_entity.type
_entity.pdbx_description
1 polymer ?
#
loop_
_entity_poly.entity_id
_entity_poly.type
_entity_poly.pdbx_seq_one_letter_code
_entity_poly.pdbx_strand_id
1 'polypeptide(L)'
;MIEEINSIKLSLNSLKERVDAIDADLSSLENAVYGEIEIECPTCGTTFTISMEEVPESGIVDVECPNCHTVFSINLEDWEIEGTDD
;
A
#
# COMPACT_ATOMS: atom_id res chain seq x y z
N MET A 1 -7.23 -44.80 -8.29
CA MET A 1 -8.09 -43.97 -7.41
C MET A 1 -7.29 -43.26 -6.32
N ILE A 2 -6.66 -43.96 -5.35
CA ILE A 2 -5.91 -43.28 -4.25
C ILE A 2 -4.68 -42.51 -4.79
N GLU A 3 -3.95 -43.06 -5.75
CA GLU A 3 -2.78 -42.41 -6.36
C GLU A 3 -3.15 -41.14 -7.13
N GLU A 4 -4.26 -41.18 -7.88
CA GLU A 4 -4.80 -40.01 -8.60
C GLU A 4 -5.24 -38.92 -7.61
N ILE A 5 -5.90 -39.30 -6.51
CA ILE A 5 -6.27 -38.38 -5.43
C ILE A 5 -5.02 -37.73 -4.82
N ASN A 6 -3.94 -38.48 -4.62
CA ASN A 6 -2.68 -37.94 -4.08
C ASN A 6 -1.99 -37.00 -5.07
N SER A 7 -1.98 -37.32 -6.36
CA SER A 7 -1.45 -36.44 -7.41
C SER A 7 -2.23 -35.12 -7.50
N ILE A 8 -3.56 -35.19 -7.37
CA ILE A 8 -4.43 -34.00 -7.35
C ILE A 8 -4.14 -33.16 -6.09
N LYS A 9 -3.97 -33.77 -4.91
CA LYS A 9 -3.62 -33.05 -3.68
C LYS A 9 -2.32 -32.27 -3.81
N LEU A 10 -1.28 -32.87 -4.41
CA LEU A 10 -0.01 -32.19 -4.64
C LEU A 10 -0.19 -30.98 -5.57
N SER A 11 -0.95 -31.17 -6.64
CA SER A 11 -1.24 -30.09 -7.60
C SER A 11 -2.06 -28.97 -6.95
N LEU A 12 -3.02 -29.31 -6.08
CA LEU A 12 -3.84 -28.34 -5.33
C LEU A 12 -3.00 -27.55 -4.33
N ASN A 13 -2.07 -28.20 -3.63
CA ASN A 13 -1.16 -27.52 -2.71
C ASN A 13 -0.28 -26.51 -3.44
N SER A 14 0.32 -26.93 -4.57
CA SER A 14 1.13 -26.03 -5.39
C SER A 14 0.30 -24.86 -5.95
N LEU A 15 -0.96 -25.08 -6.31
CA LEU A 15 -1.86 -24.01 -6.71
C LEU A 15 -2.19 -23.07 -5.56
N LYS A 16 -2.44 -23.62 -4.35
CA LYS A 16 -2.69 -22.83 -3.14
C LYS A 16 -1.53 -21.88 -2.84
N GLU A 17 -0.29 -22.39 -2.86
CA GLU A 17 0.91 -21.58 -2.62
C GLU A 17 1.02 -20.42 -3.63
N ARG A 18 0.68 -20.67 -4.90
CA ARG A 18 0.67 -19.62 -5.93
C ARG A 18 -0.43 -18.59 -5.72
N VAL A 19 -1.62 -19.00 -5.27
CA VAL A 19 -2.72 -18.08 -4.95
C VAL A 19 -2.33 -17.20 -3.76
N ASP A 20 -1.81 -17.80 -2.68
CA ASP A 20 -1.36 -17.06 -1.50
C ASP A 20 -0.28 -16.01 -1.86
N ALA A 21 0.64 -16.35 -2.78
CA ALA A 21 1.64 -15.40 -3.28
C ALA A 21 1.02 -14.23 -4.10
N ILE A 22 0.04 -14.53 -4.94
CA ILE A 22 -0.67 -13.50 -5.72
C ILE A 22 -1.46 -12.58 -4.80
N ASP A 23 -2.13 -13.11 -3.77
CA ASP A 23 -2.85 -12.30 -2.80
C ASP A 23 -1.91 -11.31 -2.09
N ALA A 24 -0.70 -11.74 -1.71
CA ALA A 24 0.31 -10.86 -1.12
C ALA A 24 0.79 -9.76 -2.08
N ASP A 25 1.09 -10.11 -3.34
CA ASP A 25 1.52 -9.16 -4.37
C ASP A 25 0.42 -8.13 -4.67
N LEU A 26 -0.84 -8.57 -4.77
CA LEU A 26 -1.97 -7.67 -5.04
C LEU A 26 -2.25 -6.73 -3.87
N SER A 27 -2.14 -7.19 -2.62
CA SER A 27 -2.27 -6.35 -1.43
C SER A 27 -1.24 -5.21 -1.44
N SER A 28 0.00 -5.53 -1.80
CA SER A 28 1.09 -4.55 -1.91
C SER A 28 0.79 -3.50 -2.99
N LEU A 29 0.26 -3.93 -4.14
CA LEU A 29 -0.15 -3.03 -5.22
C LEU A 29 -1.35 -2.17 -4.82
N GLU A 30 -2.34 -2.73 -4.15
CA GLU A 30 -3.52 -1.99 -3.66
C GLU A 30 -3.09 -0.86 -2.74
N ASN A 31 -2.18 -1.12 -1.79
CA ASN A 31 -1.66 -0.07 -0.93
C ASN A 31 -0.84 0.98 -1.69
N ALA A 32 -0.07 0.57 -2.70
CA ALA A 32 0.70 1.51 -3.52
C ALA A 32 -0.17 2.42 -4.42
N VAL A 33 -1.39 1.99 -4.77
CA VAL A 33 -2.28 2.74 -5.67
C VAL A 33 -3.38 3.47 -4.92
N TYR A 34 -3.96 2.82 -3.90
CA TYR A 34 -5.13 3.29 -3.15
C TYR A 34 -4.85 3.50 -1.66
N GLY A 35 -3.60 3.38 -1.22
CA GLY A 35 -3.23 3.64 0.17
C GLY A 35 -3.51 5.07 0.60
N GLU A 36 -3.65 5.26 1.91
CA GLU A 36 -3.79 6.55 2.54
C GLU A 36 -2.56 6.81 3.42
N ILE A 37 -2.05 8.04 3.37
CA ILE A 37 -0.86 8.45 4.12
C ILE A 37 -1.24 9.57 5.09
N GLU A 38 -0.88 9.40 6.36
CA GLU A 38 -1.07 10.40 7.41
C GLU A 38 0.08 11.40 7.46
N ILE A 39 -0.18 12.67 7.17
CA ILE A 39 0.82 13.73 7.20
C ILE A 39 0.52 14.78 8.28
N GLU A 40 1.56 15.34 8.89
CA GLU A 40 1.46 16.45 9.83
C GLU A 40 1.79 17.78 9.15
N CYS A 41 0.92 18.78 9.31
CA CYS A 41 1.19 20.11 8.78
C CYS A 41 2.33 20.81 9.56
N PRO A 42 3.42 21.26 8.90
CA PRO A 42 4.55 21.90 9.57
C PRO A 42 4.22 23.29 10.15
N THR A 43 3.09 23.89 9.76
CA THR A 43 2.69 25.24 10.22
C THR A 43 1.77 25.20 11.43
N CYS A 44 0.79 24.29 11.46
CA CYS A 44 -0.22 24.25 12.51
C CYS A 44 -0.20 22.96 13.35
N GLY A 45 0.60 21.96 12.99
CA GLY A 45 0.68 20.67 13.69
C GLY A 45 -0.59 19.83 13.59
N THR A 46 -1.48 20.13 12.62
CA THR A 46 -2.68 19.32 12.38
C THR A 46 -2.30 18.12 11.51
N THR A 47 -2.67 16.92 11.96
CA THR A 47 -2.53 15.68 11.19
C THR A 47 -3.75 15.47 10.30
N PHE A 48 -3.53 15.00 9.08
CA PHE A 48 -4.58 14.67 8.11
C PHE A 48 -4.09 13.62 7.11
N THR A 49 -5.03 12.93 6.46
CA THR A 49 -4.74 11.89 5.47
C THR A 49 -4.82 12.42 4.04
N ILE A 50 -3.96 11.89 3.17
CA ILE A 50 -4.01 12.10 1.72
C ILE A 50 -4.06 10.74 1.01
N SER A 51 -4.72 10.69 -0.15
CA SER A 51 -4.80 9.48 -0.97
C SER A 51 -3.59 9.36 -1.89
N MET A 52 -3.00 8.16 -1.98
CA MET A 52 -1.86 7.86 -2.85
C MET A 52 -2.20 8.07 -4.34
N GLU A 53 -3.47 7.94 -4.73
CA GLU A 53 -3.95 8.21 -6.09
C GLU A 53 -3.66 9.66 -6.56
N GLU A 54 -3.63 10.61 -5.63
CA GLU A 54 -3.36 12.02 -5.92
C GLU A 54 -1.86 12.34 -5.98
N VAL A 55 -1.01 11.37 -5.62
CA VAL A 55 0.45 11.52 -5.59
C VAL A 55 1.02 11.23 -6.99
N PRO A 56 1.76 12.17 -7.59
CA PRO A 56 2.37 11.94 -8.90
C PRO A 56 3.52 10.91 -8.81
N GLU A 57 3.87 10.30 -9.94
CA GLU A 57 4.98 9.32 -10.03
C GLU A 57 6.34 9.87 -9.56
N SER A 58 6.51 11.19 -9.52
CA SER A 58 7.68 11.85 -8.95
C SER A 58 7.72 11.83 -7.42
N GLY A 59 6.69 11.33 -6.75
CA GLY A 59 6.52 11.31 -5.29
C GLY A 59 6.46 12.68 -4.62
N ILE A 60 6.58 13.78 -5.36
CA ILE A 60 6.45 15.15 -4.85
C ILE A 60 5.01 15.63 -5.08
N VAL A 61 4.25 15.84 -4.00
CA VAL A 61 2.88 16.36 -4.05
C VAL A 61 2.78 17.68 -3.27
N ASP A 62 2.08 18.65 -3.86
CA ASP A 62 1.72 19.90 -3.20
C ASP A 62 0.40 19.71 -2.48
N VAL A 63 0.41 19.87 -1.16
CA VAL A 63 -0.76 19.66 -0.30
C VAL A 63 -1.14 20.95 0.40
N GLU A 64 -2.43 21.28 0.38
CA GLU A 64 -3.00 22.39 1.14
C GLU A 64 -3.57 21.90 2.47
N CYS A 65 -3.11 22.48 3.58
CA CYS A 65 -3.64 22.11 4.89
C CYS A 65 -5.11 22.57 5.06
N PRO A 66 -6.05 21.69 5.45
CA PRO A 66 -7.46 22.06 5.63
C PRO A 66 -7.72 22.97 6.84
N ASN A 67 -6.76 23.10 7.77
CA ASN A 67 -6.89 23.91 8.98
C ASN A 67 -6.30 25.32 8.80
N CYS A 68 -5.09 25.43 8.25
CA CYS A 68 -4.39 26.71 8.12
C CYS A 68 -4.26 27.23 6.68
N HIS A 69 -4.70 26.45 5.68
CA HIS A 69 -4.59 26.75 4.25
C HIS A 69 -3.16 27.05 3.78
N THR A 70 -2.16 26.53 4.49
CA THR A 70 -0.77 26.59 4.04
C THR A 70 -0.58 25.52 2.97
N VAL A 71 -0.07 25.92 1.81
CA VAL A 71 0.37 25.01 0.75
C VAL A 71 1.84 24.66 0.98
N PHE A 72 2.16 23.37 1.01
CA PHE A 72 3.53 22.88 1.15
C PHE A 72 3.74 21.62 0.30
N SER A 73 4.96 21.44 -0.19
CA SER A 73 5.35 20.26 -0.95
C SER A 73 5.92 19.20 -0.02
N ILE A 74 5.48 17.96 -0.17
CA ILE A 74 6.05 16.79 0.52
C ILE A 74 6.65 15.84 -0.51
N ASN A 75 7.74 15.15 -0.14
CA ASN A 75 8.30 14.06 -0.93
C ASN A 75 7.96 12.74 -0.24
N LEU A 76 7.22 11.89 -0.96
CA LEU A 76 6.71 10.59 -0.53
C LEU A 76 7.51 9.43 -1.12
N GLU A 77 8.58 9.69 -1.91
CA GLU A 77 9.47 8.64 -2.43
C GLU A 77 10.22 7.90 -1.29
N ASP A 78 10.37 8.56 -0.13
CA ASP A 78 11.08 8.04 1.05
C ASP A 78 10.13 7.40 2.08
N TRP A 79 8.81 7.38 1.83
CA TRP A 79 7.88 6.70 2.73
C TRP A 79 8.00 5.20 2.53
N GLU A 80 9.00 4.61 3.18
CA GLU A 80 9.03 3.17 3.38
C GLU A 80 7.75 2.81 4.12
N ILE A 81 6.85 2.13 3.42
CA ILE A 81 5.71 1.46 4.04
C ILE A 81 6.34 0.40 4.95
N GLU A 82 6.62 0.76 6.20
CA GLU A 82 6.93 -0.21 7.23
C GLU A 82 5.69 -1.08 7.38
N GLY A 83 5.70 -2.21 6.67
CA GLY A 83 4.77 -3.30 6.91
C GLY A 83 4.87 -3.63 8.39
N THR A 84 3.80 -3.36 9.13
CA THR A 84 3.64 -3.86 10.48
C THR A 84 3.45 -5.37 10.38
N ASP A 85 4.56 -6.10 10.37
CA ASP A 85 4.60 -7.52 10.72
C ASP A 85 4.30 -7.65 12.22
N ASP A 86 3.08 -8.05 12.59
CA ASP A 86 2.77 -8.72 13.87
C ASP A 86 1.92 -9.98 13.62
#